data_AF-H1VU59-F1
#
_entry.id   AF-H1VU59-F1
#
_cell.length_a   1.000
_cell.length_b   1.000
_cell.length_c   1.000
_cell.angle_alpha   90.00
_cell.angle_beta   90.00
_cell.angle_gamma   90.00
#
_symmetry.space_group_name_H-M   'P 1'
#
loop_
_entity.id
_entity.type
_entity.pdbx_description
1 polymer ?
#
loop_
_entity_poly.entity_id
_entity_poly.type
_entity_poly.pdbx_seq_one_letter_code
_entity_poly.pdbx_strand_id
1 'polypeptide(L)'
;MTEPLVKSYFSQRKHYHVLRHVVLPRARILLENESDKSTQLRYTDQLQFFRWFRSWGVEKILKVVVDDRAHPHRDEEIEEVLAGLRGKEPLHQRSFDVEVLDWRKEDLCPEVIRTAAPQVRELHLYWSGRNSVLRGWSEPEGLPLLESLRTVYL
;
A
#
# COMPACT_ATOMS: atom_id res chain seq x y z
N MET A 1 -6.74 13.98 10.53
CA MET A 1 -5.34 14.25 10.94
C MET A 1 -4.76 15.30 10.01
N THR A 2 -3.92 16.23 10.47
CA THR A 2 -3.31 17.28 9.62
C THR A 2 -1.87 16.92 9.25
N GLU A 3 -1.41 17.36 8.08
CA GLU A 3 -0.05 17.12 7.60
C GLU A 3 1.06 17.65 8.54
N PRO A 4 0.97 18.87 9.13
CA PRO A 4 2.00 19.37 10.05
C PRO A 4 2.16 18.51 11.30
N LEU A 5 1.04 18.00 11.84
CA LEU A 5 1.04 17.11 13.01
C LEU A 5 1.83 15.82 12.70
N VAL A 6 1.60 15.23 11.52
CA VAL A 6 2.29 14.01 11.07
C VAL A 6 3.77 14.29 10.88
N LYS A 7 4.11 15.33 10.10
CA LYS A 7 5.51 15.69 9.84
C LYS A 7 6.27 15.96 11.14
N SER A 8 5.67 16.68 12.09
CA SER A 8 6.25 16.93 13.42
C SER A 8 6.57 15.61 14.15
N TYR A 9 5.62 14.68 14.22
CA TYR A 9 5.80 13.39 14.89
C TYR A 9 6.94 12.54 14.30
N PHE A 10 7.09 12.55 12.98
CA PHE A 10 8.11 11.75 12.28
C PHE A 10 9.44 12.48 12.08
N SER A 11 9.49 13.82 12.14
CA SER A 11 10.72 14.61 12.00
C SER A 11 11.80 14.26 13.02
N GLN A 12 11.40 13.78 14.20
CA GLN A 12 12.30 13.35 15.26
C GLN A 12 12.93 11.96 15.00
N ARG A 13 12.49 11.25 13.95
CA ARG A 13 12.81 9.86 13.65
C ARG A 13 13.53 9.76 12.30
N LYS A 14 14.75 10.28 12.24
CA LYS A 14 15.48 10.54 10.98
C LYS A 14 15.96 9.31 10.17
N HIS A 15 15.79 8.07 10.62
CA HIS A 15 16.63 6.97 10.12
C HIS A 15 15.97 5.59 9.99
N TYR A 16 14.70 5.49 9.61
CA TYR A 16 14.09 4.18 9.37
C TYR A 16 14.02 3.87 7.88
N HIS A 17 15.05 3.20 7.35
CA HIS A 17 14.96 2.54 6.03
C HIS A 17 14.00 1.34 6.05
N VAL A 18 13.77 0.77 7.23
CA VAL A 18 12.90 -0.38 7.43
C VAL A 18 11.82 -0.05 8.46
N LEU A 19 10.56 -0.24 8.09
CA LEU A 19 9.43 -0.22 9.01
C LEU A 19 9.02 -1.65 9.36
N ARG A 20 8.97 -1.98 10.66
CA ARG A 20 8.61 -3.33 11.11
C ARG A 20 7.13 -3.64 10.91
N HIS A 21 6.25 -2.69 11.22
CA HIS A 21 4.82 -2.90 11.14
C HIS A 21 4.13 -1.57 10.88
N VAL A 22 3.35 -1.53 9.80
CA VAL A 22 2.55 -0.39 9.40
C VAL A 22 1.10 -0.83 9.39
N VAL A 23 0.28 -0.19 10.24
CA VAL A 23 -1.17 -0.39 10.30
C VAL A 23 -1.82 0.93 9.94
N LEU A 24 -2.52 0.93 8.80
CA LEU A 24 -3.24 2.09 8.29
C LEU A 24 -4.74 1.81 8.40
N PRO A 25 -5.39 2.25 9.51
CA PRO A 25 -6.83 2.28 9.55
C PRO A 25 -7.35 3.32 8.55
N ARG A 26 -8.64 3.23 8.23
CA ARG A 26 -9.29 4.27 7.44
C ARG A 26 -9.11 5.63 8.10
N ALA A 27 -8.56 6.57 7.37
CA ALA A 27 -8.32 7.92 7.86
C ALA A 27 -8.62 8.96 6.78
N ARG A 28 -9.14 10.11 7.19
CA ARG A 28 -9.20 11.30 6.33
C ARG A 28 -8.11 12.27 6.78
N ILE A 29 -7.24 12.60 5.85
CA ILE A 29 -6.09 13.46 6.06
C ILE A 29 -6.36 14.79 5.39
N LEU A 30 -6.12 15.87 6.13
CA LEU A 30 -6.17 17.23 5.62
C LEU A 30 -4.76 17.66 5.24
N LEU A 31 -4.59 18.02 3.96
CA LEU A 31 -3.38 18.61 3.42
C LEU A 31 -3.55 20.12 3.37
N GLU A 32 -2.63 20.82 4.01
CA GLU A 32 -2.58 22.28 4.06
C GLU A 32 -1.60 22.75 2.97
N ASN A 33 -2.08 23.59 2.05
CA ASN A 33 -1.20 24.22 1.06
C ASN A 33 -0.60 25.48 1.69
N GLU A 34 0.72 25.51 1.85
CA GLU A 34 1.47 26.67 2.36
C GLU A 34 1.49 27.86 1.39
N SER A 35 1.04 27.69 0.13
CA SER A 35 1.43 28.58 -0.98
C SER A 35 0.35 29.44 -1.63
N ASP A 36 -0.92 29.40 -1.21
CA ASP A 36 -1.96 30.24 -1.84
C ASP A 36 -2.83 31.02 -0.84
N LYS A 37 -3.03 32.31 -1.15
CA LYS A 37 -3.91 33.24 -0.42
C LYS A 37 -5.39 32.84 -0.46
N SER A 38 -5.75 31.76 -1.16
CA SER A 38 -7.02 31.06 -1.07
C SER A 38 -6.78 29.70 -0.40
N THR A 39 -7.20 29.57 0.86
CA THR A 39 -7.03 28.34 1.64
C THR A 39 -7.95 27.22 1.10
N GLN A 40 -7.59 26.62 -0.04
CA GLN A 40 -8.25 25.40 -0.51
C GLN A 40 -7.70 24.21 0.26
N LEU A 41 -8.48 23.78 1.25
CA LEU A 41 -8.26 22.56 2.00
C LEU A 41 -8.37 21.34 1.06
N ARG A 42 -7.29 20.58 0.88
CA ARG A 42 -7.31 19.33 0.10
C ARG A 42 -7.37 18.14 1.05
N TYR A 43 -8.36 17.28 0.86
CA TYR A 43 -8.46 16.04 1.62
C TYR A 43 -7.89 14.86 0.83
N THR A 44 -7.25 13.94 1.55
CA THR A 44 -6.80 12.64 1.05
C THR A 44 -7.07 11.58 2.13
N ASP A 45 -6.62 10.35 1.89
CA ASP A 45 -6.85 9.19 2.74
C ASP A 45 -5.54 8.66 3.33
N GLN A 46 -5.61 7.47 3.94
CA GLN A 46 -4.46 6.83 4.57
C GLN A 46 -3.32 6.45 3.59
N LEU A 47 -3.55 6.36 2.28
CA LEU A 47 -2.51 6.02 1.31
C LEU A 47 -1.44 7.11 1.18
N GLN A 48 -1.77 8.35 1.55
CA GLN A 48 -0.82 9.45 1.63
C GLN A 48 0.39 9.15 2.56
N PHE A 49 0.22 8.27 3.55
CA PHE A 49 1.33 7.84 4.41
C PHE A 49 2.44 7.15 3.62
N PHE A 50 2.13 6.36 2.59
CA PHE A 50 3.15 5.72 1.76
C PHE A 50 4.00 6.74 0.99
N ARG A 51 3.39 7.85 0.54
CA ARG A 51 4.14 8.96 -0.09
C ARG A 51 5.09 9.61 0.91
N TRP A 52 4.64 9.80 2.15
CA TRP A 52 5.50 10.32 3.21
C TRP A 52 6.61 9.35 3.62
N PHE A 53 6.33 8.05 3.76
CA PHE A 53 7.33 7.02 4.05
C PHE A 53 8.47 7.05 3.03
N ARG A 54 8.15 7.17 1.73
CA ARG A 54 9.16 7.36 0.68
C ARG A 54 9.97 8.64 0.88
N SER A 55 9.31 9.75 1.16
CA SER A 55 9.99 11.03 1.42
C SER A 55 10.92 10.99 2.65
N TRP A 56 10.64 10.08 3.59
CA TRP A 56 11.45 9.84 4.77
C TRP A 56 12.54 8.76 4.54
N GLY A 57 12.65 8.20 3.33
CA GLY A 57 13.70 7.24 2.98
C GLY A 57 13.41 5.80 3.40
N VAL A 58 12.15 5.45 3.69
CA VAL A 58 11.73 4.07 3.92
C VAL A 58 11.85 3.30 2.59
N GLU A 59 12.51 2.15 2.63
CA GLU A 59 12.70 1.26 1.47
C GLU A 59 12.04 -0.10 1.69
N LYS A 60 11.93 -0.55 2.94
CA LYS A 60 11.39 -1.87 3.30
C LYS A 60 10.30 -1.76 4.36
N ILE A 61 9.24 -2.53 4.21
CA ILE A 61 8.16 -2.64 5.19
C ILE A 61 7.89 -4.13 5.46
N LEU A 62 8.22 -4.60 6.67
CA LEU A 62 8.08 -6.04 6.97
C LEU A 62 6.61 -6.47 6.97
N LYS A 63 5.70 -5.63 7.47
CA LYS A 63 4.26 -5.90 7.47
C LYS A 63 3.46 -4.65 7.19
N VAL A 64 2.59 -4.73 6.20
CA VAL A 64 1.61 -3.71 5.83
C VAL A 64 0.22 -4.26 6.11
N VAL A 65 -0.56 -3.53 6.91
CA VAL A 65 -1.99 -3.77 7.12
C VAL A 65 -2.73 -2.49 6.70
N VAL A 66 -3.62 -2.60 5.72
CA VAL A 66 -4.45 -1.47 5.26
C VAL A 66 -5.92 -1.85 5.34
N ASP A 67 -6.71 -1.08 6.09
CA ASP A 67 -8.15 -1.27 6.10
C ASP A 67 -8.79 -0.65 4.84
N ASP A 68 -9.21 -1.51 3.91
CA ASP A 68 -9.69 -1.13 2.59
C ASP A 68 -11.06 -1.73 2.22
N ARG A 69 -11.85 -2.13 3.23
CA ARG A 69 -13.10 -2.89 2.97
C ARG A 69 -14.26 -2.00 2.52
N ALA A 70 -14.45 -0.88 3.23
CA ALA A 70 -15.63 -0.06 3.08
C ALA A 70 -15.59 0.86 1.85
N HIS A 71 -14.39 1.21 1.39
CA HIS A 71 -14.20 1.97 0.16
C HIS A 71 -12.90 1.50 -0.50
N PRO A 72 -12.93 0.31 -1.15
CA PRO A 72 -11.75 -0.29 -1.72
C PRO A 72 -11.08 0.64 -2.72
N HIS A 73 -9.76 0.78 -2.60
CA HIS A 73 -8.97 1.51 -3.57
C HIS A 73 -8.89 0.74 -4.89
N ARG A 74 -8.65 1.46 -5.98
CA ARG A 74 -8.40 0.84 -7.28
C ARG A 74 -7.04 0.17 -7.28
N ASP A 75 -6.92 -0.84 -8.13
CA ASP A 75 -5.69 -1.60 -8.28
C ASP A 75 -4.49 -0.71 -8.62
N GLU A 76 -4.70 0.30 -9.48
CA GLU A 76 -3.65 1.25 -9.85
C GLU A 76 -3.19 2.14 -8.68
N GLU A 77 -4.08 2.43 -7.72
CA GLU A 77 -3.74 3.22 -6.53
C GLU A 77 -2.87 2.40 -5.57
N ILE A 78 -3.13 1.09 -5.47
CA ILE A 78 -2.31 0.14 -4.69
C ILE A 78 -0.92 0.01 -5.29
N GLU A 79 -0.84 -0.19 -6.61
CA GLU A 79 0.43 -0.26 -7.35
C GLU A 79 1.21 1.06 -7.25
N GLU A 80 0.54 2.20 -7.35
CA GLU A 80 1.17 3.51 -7.14
C GLU A 80 1.80 3.60 -5.75
N VAL A 81 1.03 3.31 -4.71
CA VAL A 81 1.51 3.55 -3.35
C VAL A 81 2.46 2.49 -2.81
N LEU A 82 2.50 1.28 -3.38
CA LEU A 82 3.46 0.24 -2.98
C LEU A 82 4.64 0.12 -3.96
N ALA A 83 4.38 -0.01 -5.25
CA ALA A 83 5.43 -0.19 -6.27
C ALA A 83 6.03 1.12 -6.78
N GLY A 84 5.33 2.26 -6.61
CA GLY A 84 5.76 3.52 -7.21
C GLY A 84 5.56 3.54 -8.72
N LEU A 85 4.51 2.89 -9.21
CA LEU A 85 4.18 2.78 -10.63
C LEU A 85 2.87 3.51 -10.94
N ARG A 86 2.72 4.03 -12.16
CA ARG A 86 1.41 4.50 -12.64
C ARG A 86 1.11 3.77 -13.95
N GLY A 87 0.35 2.68 -13.85
CA GLY A 87 0.28 1.70 -14.94
C GLY A 87 1.65 1.03 -15.14
N LYS A 88 2.12 0.91 -16.38
CA LYS A 88 3.43 0.29 -16.71
C LYS A 88 4.61 1.27 -16.64
N GLU A 89 4.36 2.54 -16.33
CA GLU A 89 5.40 3.56 -16.29
C GLU A 89 5.93 3.73 -14.85
N PRO A 90 7.26 3.63 -14.66
CA PRO A 90 7.87 3.96 -13.38
C PRO A 90 7.64 5.42 -13.04
N LEU A 91 7.14 5.70 -11.83
CA LEU A 91 7.36 7.03 -11.26
C LEU A 91 8.85 7.13 -10.90
N HIS A 92 9.34 8.36 -10.71
CA HIS A 92 10.70 8.59 -10.19
C HIS A 92 10.82 8.18 -8.70
N GLN A 93 10.06 7.17 -8.27
CA GLN A 93 9.88 6.73 -6.90
C GLN A 93 10.24 5.25 -6.80
N ARG A 94 10.93 4.88 -5.72
CA ARG A 94 11.28 3.48 -5.45
C ARG A 94 10.07 2.70 -4.94
N SER A 95 10.03 1.41 -5.29
CA SER A 95 9.11 0.42 -4.74
C SER A 95 9.48 0.09 -3.29
N PHE A 96 8.49 -0.24 -2.47
CA PHE A 96 8.76 -0.81 -1.16
C PHE A 96 9.02 -2.32 -1.26
N ASP A 97 10.02 -2.79 -0.52
CA ASP A 97 10.19 -4.22 -0.25
C ASP A 97 9.22 -4.64 0.86
N VAL A 98 8.09 -5.28 0.48
CA VAL A 98 7.03 -5.71 1.40
C VAL A 98 7.06 -7.22 1.59
N GLU A 99 7.23 -7.69 2.83
CA GLU A 99 7.27 -9.13 3.14
C GLU A 99 5.91 -9.72 3.54
N VAL A 100 5.08 -8.97 4.27
CA VAL A 100 3.75 -9.40 4.68
C VAL A 100 2.71 -8.37 4.23
N LEU A 101 1.76 -8.82 3.42
CA LEU A 101 0.70 -7.98 2.87
C LEU A 101 -0.67 -8.43 3.41
N ASP A 102 -1.29 -7.56 4.22
CA ASP A 102 -2.69 -7.66 4.67
C ASP A 102 -3.44 -6.42 4.17
N TRP A 103 -3.76 -6.43 2.88
CA TRP A 103 -4.55 -5.37 2.25
C TRP A 103 -6.01 -5.79 2.24
N ARG A 104 -6.85 -5.11 3.03
CA ARG A 104 -8.23 -5.56 3.29
C ARG A 104 -9.21 -5.19 2.19
N LYS A 105 -8.88 -5.52 0.95
CA LYS A 105 -9.73 -5.41 -0.24
C LYS A 105 -10.17 -6.81 -0.66
N GLU A 106 -11.47 -6.99 -0.90
CA GLU A 106 -11.98 -8.25 -1.41
C GLU A 106 -11.49 -8.52 -2.83
N ASP A 107 -11.29 -9.79 -3.15
CA ASP A 107 -10.97 -10.29 -4.49
C ASP A 107 -9.77 -9.58 -5.14
N LEU A 108 -8.72 -9.30 -4.35
CA LEU A 108 -7.51 -8.65 -4.85
C LEU A 108 -6.85 -9.49 -5.96
N CYS A 109 -6.53 -8.84 -7.08
CA CYS A 109 -5.98 -9.51 -8.26
C CYS A 109 -4.51 -9.97 -8.02
N PRO A 110 -4.13 -11.20 -8.42
CA PRO A 110 -2.75 -11.68 -8.34
C PRO A 110 -1.73 -10.78 -9.05
N GLU A 111 -2.11 -10.23 -10.20
CA GLU A 111 -1.26 -9.32 -10.97
C GLU A 111 -0.89 -8.08 -10.14
N VAL A 112 -1.87 -7.53 -9.44
CA VAL A 112 -1.70 -6.34 -8.58
C VAL A 112 -0.77 -6.67 -7.42
N ILE A 113 -0.91 -7.85 -6.82
CA ILE A 113 -0.03 -8.30 -5.73
C ILE A 113 1.40 -8.47 -6.25
N ARG A 114 1.58 -9.06 -7.44
CA ARG A 114 2.89 -9.25 -8.07
C ARG A 114 3.56 -7.92 -8.38
N THR A 115 2.80 -6.95 -8.87
CA THR A 115 3.30 -5.61 -9.15
C THR A 115 3.62 -4.85 -7.87
N ALA A 116 2.67 -4.81 -6.93
CA ALA A 116 2.75 -4.02 -5.71
C ALA A 116 3.76 -4.56 -4.68
N ALA A 117 3.88 -5.88 -4.57
CA ALA A 117 4.68 -6.56 -3.55
C ALA A 117 5.32 -7.85 -4.10
N PRO A 118 6.25 -7.76 -5.07
CA PRO A 118 6.85 -8.93 -5.73
C PRO A 118 7.64 -9.85 -4.77
N GLN A 119 8.07 -9.33 -3.62
CA GLN A 119 8.82 -10.08 -2.60
C GLN A 119 7.94 -10.55 -1.43
N VAL A 120 6.61 -10.53 -1.59
CA VAL A 120 5.69 -10.97 -0.54
C VAL A 120 5.92 -12.43 -0.18
N ARG A 121 5.98 -12.72 1.12
CA ARG A 121 6.19 -14.06 1.70
C ARG A 121 4.95 -14.57 2.40
N GLU A 122 4.15 -13.65 2.95
CA GLU A 122 2.88 -13.92 3.61
C GLU A 122 1.81 -12.97 3.08
N LEU A 123 0.68 -13.54 2.68
CA LEU A 123 -0.42 -12.80 2.06
C LEU A 123 -1.72 -13.11 2.81
N HIS A 124 -2.46 -12.08 3.20
CA HIS A 124 -3.81 -12.20 3.75
C HIS A 124 -4.80 -11.71 2.68
N LEU A 125 -5.60 -12.64 2.17
CA LEU A 125 -6.60 -12.38 1.15
C LEU A 125 -7.99 -12.36 1.77
N TYR A 126 -8.88 -11.60 1.14
CA TYR A 126 -10.28 -11.49 1.53
C TYR A 126 -11.12 -11.90 0.34
N TRP A 127 -11.95 -12.92 0.51
CA TRP A 127 -12.68 -13.56 -0.57
C TRP A 127 -14.18 -13.25 -0.48
N SER A 128 -14.76 -12.76 -1.57
CA SER A 128 -16.19 -12.43 -1.65
C SER A 128 -17.13 -13.64 -1.76
N GLY A 129 -16.58 -14.86 -1.87
CA GLY A 129 -17.34 -16.08 -2.15
C GLY A 129 -17.43 -16.44 -3.64
N ARG A 130 -16.83 -15.65 -4.54
CA ARG A 130 -16.81 -15.93 -5.98
C ARG A 130 -15.79 -17.00 -6.35
N ASN A 131 -16.25 -18.14 -6.86
CA ASN A 131 -15.38 -19.24 -7.28
C ASN A 131 -14.41 -18.88 -8.40
N SER A 132 -14.76 -17.91 -9.26
CA SER A 132 -13.86 -17.43 -10.32
C SER A 132 -12.59 -16.80 -9.76
N VAL A 133 -12.67 -16.18 -8.57
CA VAL A 133 -11.54 -15.53 -7.91
C VAL A 133 -10.59 -16.58 -7.33
N LEU A 134 -11.11 -17.60 -6.62
CA LEU A 134 -10.28 -18.71 -6.14
C LEU A 134 -9.57 -19.44 -7.28
N ARG A 135 -10.27 -19.64 -8.41
CA ARG A 135 -9.67 -20.23 -9.61
C ARG A 135 -8.55 -19.34 -10.16
N GLY A 136 -8.80 -18.04 -10.36
CA GLY A 136 -7.78 -17.12 -10.83
C GLY A 136 -6.57 -17.01 -9.89
N TRP A 137 -6.78 -17.12 -8.58
CA TRP A 137 -5.67 -17.21 -7.61
C TRP A 137 -4.85 -18.50 -7.75
N SER A 138 -5.49 -19.61 -8.11
CA SER A 138 -4.89 -20.94 -8.20
C SER A 138 -4.32 -21.27 -9.59
N GLU A 139 -4.62 -20.47 -10.60
CA GLU A 139 -4.08 -20.63 -11.95
C GLU A 139 -2.55 -20.46 -11.96
N PRO A 140 -1.82 -21.12 -12.87
CA PRO A 140 -0.36 -20.99 -12.98
C PRO A 140 0.11 -19.53 -13.11
N GLU A 141 -0.70 -18.69 -13.76
CA GLU A 141 -0.46 -17.25 -13.96
C GLU A 141 -0.89 -16.38 -12.77
N GLY A 142 -1.49 -16.99 -11.73
CA GLY A 142 -1.97 -16.33 -10.52
C GLY A 142 -0.92 -16.23 -9.41
N LEU A 143 -1.29 -16.63 -8.19
CA LEU A 143 -0.40 -16.62 -7.03
C LEU A 143 0.86 -17.51 -7.17
N PRO A 144 0.87 -18.62 -7.92
CA PRO A 144 2.09 -19.41 -8.14
C PRO A 144 3.26 -18.63 -8.77
N LEU A 145 3.03 -17.49 -9.44
CA LEU A 145 4.10 -16.64 -9.96
C LEU A 145 4.82 -15.81 -8.88
N LEU A 146 4.30 -15.78 -7.65
CA LEU A 146 4.94 -15.09 -6.53
C LEU A 146 6.01 -15.99 -5.91
N GLU A 147 7.23 -15.95 -6.46
CA GLU A 147 8.33 -16.87 -6.11
C GLU A 147 8.68 -16.90 -4.62
N SER A 148 8.51 -15.77 -3.92
CA SER A 148 8.80 -15.62 -2.50
C SER A 148 7.65 -16.04 -1.58
N LEU A 149 6.44 -16.28 -2.13
CA LEU A 149 5.24 -16.55 -1.36
C LEU A 149 5.29 -17.92 -0.68
N ARG A 150 5.01 -17.95 0.62
CA ARG A 150 5.07 -19.18 1.44
C ARG A 150 3.76 -19.49 2.15
N THR A 151 3.02 -18.44 2.52
CA THR A 151 1.81 -18.58 3.32
C THR A 151 0.71 -17.69 2.76
N VAL A 152 -0.48 -18.25 2.58
CA VAL A 152 -1.69 -17.52 2.20
C VAL A 152 -2.75 -17.77 3.26
N TYR A 153 -3.32 -16.71 3.80
CA TYR A 153 -4.49 -16.74 4.67
C TYR A 153 -5.71 -16.26 3.88
N LEU A 154 -6.85 -16.92 4.10
CA LEU A 154 -8.15 -16.64 3.49
C LEU A 154 -9.20 -16.43 4.58
#